data_AF-A0A081KDY7-F1
#
_entry.id   AF-A0A081KDY7-F1
#
_cell.length_a   1.000
_cell.length_b   1.000
_cell.length_c   1.000
_cell.angle_alpha   90.00
_cell.angle_beta   90.00
_cell.angle_gamma   90.00
#
_symmetry.space_group_name_H-M   'P 1'
#
loop_
_entity.id
_entity.type
_entity.pdbx_description
1 polymer ?
#
loop_
_entity_poly.entity_id
_entity_poly.type
_entity_poly.pdbx_seq_one_letter_code
_entity_poly.pdbx_strand_id
1 'polypeptide(L)'
;MAKIKSLIGYAATALVFTGVGVMLSGTELGDQVRSSANVVKQSALSTVADKFSGDIRERVLIENPELIERVMVGGGFGGNFSKNIGQHIFGKNYEPAIQDALDMTEVKQAGDRMWIIHMPIVNSILLETDEGLVVIDTGMAPAGPALIKAIRSVSDKPIHTIIITHGHTDHAYGTYALVEDSPNAQIIAHENIIPRFERYIKLRGSLANYMSQPADELPASRDDLVWPTRTFSDRLELTIGGEEFVLQHRKGETDDHLYVWVPGRKAIAVGDFYQGFLPNVGNGKRSQRYVEEWAETMREMAALKPQVLLPSHGEGITTGKAIEENFVVLAQALESISEQTITALNKGIRKDLIIDSIELPEELSEHPTLQVKYVSAKDISKMLLKQYTGWWNDIPSDWSPVPWATRGAEIAGLAGGIDQLVARAREVMKTDLALASHMADWAWMADPDHPEVQQLTIDVYKARVSDPSTNTQEMLTYIDQMARARQKQLEAGR
;
A
#
# COMPACT_ATOMS: atom_id res chain seq x y z
N MET A 1 11.56 42.25 13.78
CA MET A 1 12.08 41.45 14.90
C MET A 1 11.11 40.28 15.08
N ALA A 2 11.43 39.06 14.64
CA ALA A 2 12.27 38.07 15.34
C ALA A 2 11.53 37.46 16.55
N LYS A 3 11.47 36.13 16.77
CA LYS A 3 11.91 34.93 16.01
C LYS A 3 11.39 33.72 16.82
N ILE A 4 11.05 32.57 16.20
CA ILE A 4 11.11 31.20 16.81
C ILE A 4 10.01 30.94 17.91
N LYS A 5 9.30 29.79 18.01
CA LYS A 5 9.57 28.39 17.64
C LYS A 5 8.27 27.59 17.35
N SER A 6 8.36 26.59 16.47
CA SER A 6 7.49 25.40 16.39
C SER A 6 7.89 24.35 17.46
N LEU A 7 7.49 23.06 17.29
CA LEU A 7 7.54 21.87 18.21
C LEU A 7 6.16 21.56 18.86
N ILE A 8 5.59 20.33 18.87
CA ILE A 8 5.83 19.03 18.17
C ILE A 8 4.45 18.42 17.83
N GLY A 9 4.34 17.62 16.76
CA GLY A 9 3.30 16.60 16.58
C GLY A 9 3.93 15.28 16.09
N TYR A 10 3.61 14.14 16.71
CA TYR A 10 4.06 12.79 16.34
C TYR A 10 5.57 12.47 16.28
N ALA A 11 6.34 13.07 17.19
CA ALA A 11 7.43 12.36 17.88
C ALA A 11 7.35 12.48 19.41
N ALA A 12 6.45 13.31 19.96
CA ALA A 12 6.42 13.68 21.38
C ALA A 12 6.05 12.53 22.37
N THR A 13 5.61 11.37 21.89
CA THR A 13 5.29 10.22 22.77
C THR A 13 6.26 9.06 22.58
N ALA A 14 6.76 8.80 21.36
CA ALA A 14 7.82 7.82 21.16
C ALA A 14 9.16 8.33 21.75
N LEU A 15 9.64 9.49 21.30
CA LEU A 15 10.96 10.02 21.67
C LEU A 15 11.06 10.46 23.14
N VAL A 16 9.94 10.80 23.80
CA VAL A 16 9.93 11.10 25.25
C VAL A 16 10.09 9.83 26.09
N PHE A 17 9.48 8.69 25.69
CA PHE A 17 9.65 7.44 26.42
C PHE A 17 10.98 6.74 26.14
N THR A 18 11.50 6.78 24.90
CA THR A 18 12.83 6.23 24.59
C THR A 18 13.95 7.06 25.25
N GLY A 19 13.85 8.40 25.23
CA GLY A 19 14.87 9.28 25.79
C GLY A 19 14.96 9.26 27.32
N VAL A 20 13.82 9.17 28.02
CA VAL A 20 13.79 9.15 29.50
C VAL A 20 14.01 7.75 30.07
N GLY A 21 13.51 6.70 29.39
CA GLY A 21 13.66 5.31 29.84
C GLY A 21 15.13 4.85 29.91
N VAL A 22 15.97 5.32 28.99
CA VAL A 22 17.42 5.05 28.96
C VAL A 22 18.19 5.85 30.02
N MET A 23 17.62 6.96 30.53
CA MET A 23 18.33 7.87 31.43
C MET A 23 18.01 7.68 32.93
N LEU A 24 16.95 6.93 33.29
CA LEU A 24 16.48 6.76 34.67
C LEU A 24 16.36 5.30 35.16
N SER A 25 16.82 4.31 34.39
CA SER A 25 16.79 2.90 34.79
C SER A 25 17.57 2.67 36.10
N GLY A 26 16.89 2.21 37.15
CA GLY A 26 17.49 1.88 38.45
C GLY A 26 17.47 3.00 39.51
N THR A 27 16.59 4.00 39.38
CA THR A 27 16.41 5.06 40.38
C THR A 27 15.03 5.02 41.04
N GLU A 28 14.97 5.31 42.34
CA GLU A 28 13.75 5.32 43.18
C GLU A 28 12.68 6.32 42.67
N LEU A 29 13.12 7.39 42.00
CA LEU A 29 12.26 8.35 41.31
C LEU A 29 11.53 7.73 40.10
N GLY A 30 12.18 6.79 39.39
CA GLY A 30 11.59 6.09 38.26
C GLY A 30 10.40 5.20 38.63
N ASP A 31 10.42 4.63 39.84
CA ASP A 31 9.31 3.81 40.34
C ASP A 31 8.14 4.66 40.89
N GLN A 32 8.41 5.87 41.40
CA GLN A 32 7.34 6.82 41.74
C GLN A 32 6.62 7.40 40.50
N VAL A 33 7.32 7.58 39.38
CA VAL A 33 6.70 8.04 38.12
C VAL A 33 5.75 6.98 37.55
N ARG A 34 6.05 5.69 37.72
CA ARG A 34 5.16 4.58 37.29
C ARG A 34 3.80 4.60 37.97
N SER A 35 3.71 4.92 39.26
CA SER A 35 2.45 4.88 40.02
C SER A 35 1.51 6.05 39.72
N SER A 36 2.02 7.15 39.15
CA SER A 36 1.23 8.37 38.86
C SER A 36 0.69 8.45 37.42
N ALA A 37 1.00 7.47 36.57
CA ALA A 37 0.79 7.55 35.12
C ALA A 37 -0.69 7.56 34.66
N ASN A 38 -1.63 7.07 35.48
CA ASN A 38 -3.02 6.86 35.05
C ASN A 38 -3.86 8.15 34.95
N VAL A 39 -3.65 9.12 35.85
CA VAL A 39 -4.43 10.38 35.85
C VAL A 39 -3.96 11.33 34.74
N VAL A 40 -2.64 11.38 34.51
CA VAL A 40 -2.05 12.17 33.42
C VAL A 40 -2.43 11.59 32.05
N LYS A 41 -2.57 10.25 31.93
CA LYS A 41 -3.06 9.61 30.70
C LYS A 41 -4.42 10.14 30.27
N GLN A 42 -5.40 10.23 31.17
CA GLN A 42 -6.78 10.60 30.78
C GLN A 42 -6.93 12.06 30.35
N SER A 43 -6.32 13.02 31.07
CA SER A 43 -6.40 14.44 30.67
C SER A 43 -5.53 14.77 29.45
N ALA A 44 -4.41 14.06 29.27
CA ALA A 44 -3.66 14.11 28.02
C ALA A 44 -4.50 13.55 26.86
N LEU A 45 -5.14 12.38 27.03
CA LEU A 45 -6.00 11.76 26.01
C LEU A 45 -7.20 12.63 25.62
N SER A 46 -7.85 13.34 26.55
CA SER A 46 -8.94 14.26 26.19
C SER A 46 -8.44 15.47 25.41
N THR A 47 -7.34 16.10 25.86
CA THR A 47 -6.72 17.26 25.18
C THR A 47 -6.11 16.88 23.82
N VAL A 48 -5.71 15.62 23.67
CA VAL A 48 -5.32 14.98 22.41
C VAL A 48 -6.57 14.82 21.54
N ALA A 49 -7.62 14.12 22.02
CA ALA A 49 -8.86 13.85 21.28
C ALA A 49 -9.62 15.10 20.80
N ASP A 50 -9.55 16.22 21.51
CA ASP A 50 -10.11 17.53 21.09
C ASP A 50 -9.30 18.20 19.95
N LYS A 51 -8.08 17.72 19.68
CA LYS A 51 -7.20 18.19 18.59
C LYS A 51 -7.21 17.31 17.34
N PHE A 52 -7.88 16.16 17.36
CA PHE A 52 -8.10 15.33 16.15
C PHE A 52 -9.43 15.70 15.50
N SER A 53 -9.40 16.78 14.73
CA SER A 53 -10.52 17.23 13.91
C SER A 53 -10.52 16.49 12.55
N GLY A 54 -11.38 15.48 12.39
CA GLY A 54 -11.70 14.92 11.07
C GLY A 54 -11.84 13.40 11.04
N ASP A 55 -10.72 12.69 10.94
CA ASP A 55 -10.72 11.25 10.61
C ASP A 55 -10.98 10.36 11.83
N ILE A 56 -12.07 9.59 11.75
CA ILE A 56 -12.50 8.63 12.75
C ILE A 56 -11.52 7.44 12.88
N ARG A 57 -10.75 7.09 11.84
CA ARG A 57 -9.70 6.06 11.93
C ARG A 57 -8.56 6.48 12.85
N GLU A 58 -8.17 7.75 12.82
CA GLU A 58 -7.13 8.27 13.71
C GLU A 58 -7.56 8.17 15.17
N ARG A 59 -8.82 8.53 15.46
CA ARG A 59 -9.41 8.37 16.80
C ARG A 59 -9.33 6.92 17.28
N VAL A 60 -9.68 5.95 16.43
CA VAL A 60 -9.54 4.52 16.76
C VAL A 60 -8.09 4.15 17.10
N LEU A 61 -7.09 4.62 16.34
CA LEU A 61 -5.68 4.34 16.62
C LEU A 61 -5.15 5.05 17.88
N ILE A 62 -5.69 6.22 18.22
CA ILE A 62 -5.34 6.97 19.44
C ILE A 62 -5.95 6.32 20.69
N GLU A 63 -7.17 5.80 20.57
CA GLU A 63 -7.86 5.04 21.61
C GLU A 63 -7.26 3.63 21.79
N ASN A 64 -6.50 3.13 20.80
CA ASN A 64 -5.86 1.80 20.79
C ASN A 64 -4.38 1.90 20.34
N PRO A 65 -3.50 2.58 21.08
CA PRO A 65 -2.16 2.96 20.64
C PRO A 65 -1.23 1.76 20.36
N GLU A 66 -1.48 0.60 20.97
CA GLU A 66 -0.79 -0.67 20.69
C GLU A 66 -0.95 -1.15 19.24
N LEU A 67 -2.01 -0.73 18.53
CA LEU A 67 -2.20 -1.09 17.12
C LEU A 67 -1.26 -0.30 16.19
N ILE A 68 -0.72 0.83 16.63
CA ILE A 68 0.17 1.67 15.81
C ILE A 68 1.44 0.90 15.44
N GLU A 69 2.05 0.19 16.40
CA GLU A 69 3.25 -0.61 16.16
C GLU A 69 2.97 -1.75 15.15
N ARG A 70 1.82 -2.40 15.27
CA ARG A 70 1.39 -3.46 14.33
C ARG A 70 1.23 -2.95 12.90
N VAL A 71 0.53 -1.82 12.72
CA VAL A 71 0.36 -1.18 11.41
C VAL A 71 1.70 -0.77 10.79
N MET A 72 2.64 -0.25 11.60
CA MET A 72 3.98 0.12 11.12
C MET A 72 4.84 -1.08 10.71
N VAL A 73 4.70 -2.23 11.39
CA VAL A 73 5.40 -3.48 11.04
C VAL A 73 4.86 -4.13 9.75
N GLY A 74 3.57 -3.94 9.45
CA GLY A 74 2.89 -4.55 8.30
C GLY A 74 3.45 -4.19 6.92
N GLY A 75 4.31 -3.18 6.82
CA GLY A 75 5.04 -2.85 5.61
C GLY A 75 4.56 -1.56 4.93
N GLY A 76 5.36 -0.51 5.08
CA GLY A 76 5.53 0.48 4.03
C GLY A 76 6.44 -0.08 2.92
N PHE A 77 6.39 0.55 1.75
CA PHE A 77 7.18 0.21 0.56
C PHE A 77 8.68 0.63 0.69
N GLY A 78 9.29 0.39 1.85
CA GLY A 78 10.69 0.68 2.17
C GLY A 78 11.04 2.15 2.43
N GLY A 79 10.25 3.11 1.93
CA GLY A 79 10.46 4.54 2.18
C GLY A 79 10.06 5.00 3.59
N ASN A 80 10.62 6.13 4.04
CA ASN A 80 10.18 6.81 5.26
C ASN A 80 8.69 7.20 5.15
N PHE A 81 7.87 6.84 6.14
CA PHE A 81 6.42 7.06 6.09
C PHE A 81 6.03 8.51 6.47
N SER A 82 5.28 9.19 5.61
CA SER A 82 4.62 10.46 5.91
C SER A 82 3.10 10.25 6.01
N LYS A 83 2.53 10.73 7.11
CA LYS A 83 1.07 10.78 7.29
C LYS A 83 0.42 11.71 6.26
N ASN A 84 0.96 12.92 6.09
CA ASN A 84 0.38 13.94 5.21
C ASN A 84 0.32 13.43 3.77
N ILE A 85 1.39 12.83 3.26
CA ILE A 85 1.43 12.22 1.92
C ILE A 85 0.50 11.00 1.85
N GLY A 86 0.47 10.15 2.88
CA GLY A 86 -0.38 8.96 2.92
C GLY A 86 -1.89 9.27 2.92
N GLN A 87 -2.30 10.46 3.37
CA GLN A 87 -3.70 10.92 3.36
C GLN A 87 -4.02 11.92 2.23
N HIS A 88 -3.02 12.52 1.59
CA HIS A 88 -3.17 13.54 0.55
C HIS A 88 -2.31 13.22 -0.68
N ILE A 89 -2.35 11.96 -1.15
CA ILE A 89 -1.49 11.44 -2.22
C ILE A 89 -1.76 12.09 -3.58
N PHE A 90 -2.96 12.63 -3.74
CA PHE A 90 -3.42 13.39 -4.91
C PHE A 90 -3.27 14.92 -4.72
N GLY A 91 -2.97 15.39 -3.51
CA GLY A 91 -2.92 16.80 -3.14
C GLY A 91 -1.73 17.58 -3.71
N LYS A 92 -1.76 17.89 -5.01
CA LYS A 92 -0.77 18.77 -5.71
C LYS A 92 -0.47 20.08 -4.95
N ASN A 93 -1.46 20.62 -4.25
CA ASN A 93 -1.38 21.90 -3.54
C ASN A 93 -1.48 21.75 -2.01
N TYR A 94 -1.29 20.56 -1.43
CA TYR A 94 -1.39 20.39 0.03
C TYR A 94 -0.02 20.60 0.69
N GLU A 95 0.25 21.82 1.18
CA GLU A 95 1.57 22.23 1.66
C GLU A 95 2.21 21.30 2.71
N PRO A 96 1.49 20.71 3.68
CA PRO A 96 2.10 19.78 4.64
C PRO A 96 2.69 18.53 3.98
N ALA A 97 2.03 17.97 2.95
CA ALA A 97 2.58 16.81 2.22
C ALA A 97 3.75 17.20 1.31
N ILE A 98 3.71 18.40 0.71
CA ILE A 98 4.82 18.94 -0.09
C ILE A 98 6.05 19.17 0.80
N GLN A 99 5.86 19.70 2.01
CA GLN A 99 6.95 19.94 2.97
C GLN A 99 7.54 18.61 3.48
N ASP A 100 6.70 17.63 3.84
CA ASP A 100 7.16 16.28 4.18
C ASP A 100 8.00 15.67 3.04
N ALA A 101 7.55 15.79 1.78
CA ALA A 101 8.31 15.30 0.64
C ALA A 101 9.66 16.04 0.50
N LEU A 102 9.70 17.36 0.69
CA LEU A 102 10.92 18.17 0.60
C LEU A 102 11.96 17.86 1.70
N ASP A 103 11.50 17.43 2.87
CA ASP A 103 12.33 17.11 4.03
C ASP A 103 12.77 15.63 4.07
N MET A 104 12.00 14.74 3.44
CA MET A 104 12.24 13.28 3.46
C MET A 104 12.83 12.71 2.16
N THR A 105 12.94 13.51 1.10
CA THR A 105 13.52 13.06 -0.18
C THR A 105 15.04 12.99 -0.13
N GLU A 106 15.60 11.82 -0.43
CA GLU A 106 17.05 11.56 -0.45
C GLU A 106 17.52 11.13 -1.85
N VAL A 107 18.66 11.65 -2.30
CA VAL A 107 19.29 11.22 -3.55
C VAL A 107 20.43 10.25 -3.24
N LYS A 108 20.31 9.00 -3.68
CA LYS A 108 21.36 7.98 -3.56
C LYS A 108 21.91 7.61 -4.94
N GLN A 109 23.23 7.60 -5.06
CA GLN A 109 23.89 7.17 -6.30
C GLN A 109 23.87 5.64 -6.42
N ALA A 110 23.38 5.12 -7.54
CA ALA A 110 23.28 3.68 -7.84
C ALA A 110 24.31 3.20 -8.88
N GLY A 111 25.04 4.12 -9.50
CA GLY A 111 26.15 3.84 -10.41
C GLY A 111 26.68 5.13 -11.04
N ASP A 112 27.51 5.00 -12.08
CA ASP A 112 27.91 6.17 -12.86
C ASP A 112 26.69 6.79 -13.56
N ARG A 113 26.50 8.09 -13.37
CA ARG A 113 25.38 8.88 -13.92
C ARG A 113 23.99 8.27 -13.68
N MET A 114 23.81 7.50 -12.59
CA MET A 114 22.55 6.86 -12.17
C MET A 114 22.26 7.14 -10.69
N TRP A 115 21.03 7.54 -10.39
CA TRP A 115 20.56 7.80 -9.04
C TRP A 115 19.17 7.22 -8.78
N ILE A 116 18.94 6.81 -7.54
CA ILE A 116 17.61 6.56 -6.98
C ILE A 116 17.29 7.78 -6.11
N ILE A 117 16.20 8.45 -6.45
CA ILE A 117 15.61 9.53 -5.67
C ILE A 117 14.55 8.89 -4.79
N HIS A 118 14.91 8.58 -3.55
CA HIS A 118 14.00 8.02 -2.57
C HIS A 118 13.07 9.12 -2.08
N MET A 119 11.79 9.01 -2.36
CA MET A 119 10.74 9.86 -1.79
C MET A 119 9.96 9.01 -0.77
N PRO A 120 9.08 9.63 0.05
CA PRO A 120 8.11 8.87 0.84
C PRO A 120 7.29 7.94 -0.07
N ILE A 121 6.98 6.73 0.39
CA ILE A 121 6.27 5.67 -0.38
C ILE A 121 7.06 5.10 -1.57
N VAL A 122 7.53 5.93 -2.51
CA VAL A 122 8.02 5.52 -3.83
C VAL A 122 9.33 6.20 -4.22
N ASN A 123 10.10 5.57 -5.11
CA ASN A 123 11.32 6.11 -5.68
C ASN A 123 11.05 6.69 -7.07
N SER A 124 11.88 7.65 -7.49
CA SER A 124 12.06 8.03 -8.89
C SER A 124 13.49 7.68 -9.31
N ILE A 125 13.69 7.18 -10.52
CA ILE A 125 15.01 6.81 -11.04
C ILE A 125 15.49 7.89 -12.00
N LEU A 126 16.70 8.39 -11.79
CA LEU A 126 17.33 9.38 -12.65
C LEU A 126 18.55 8.78 -13.37
N LEU A 127 18.55 8.85 -14.69
CA LEU A 127 19.72 8.54 -15.53
C LEU A 127 20.11 9.78 -16.33
N GLU A 128 21.37 10.19 -16.24
CA GLU A 128 21.90 11.28 -17.05
C GLU A 128 22.57 10.73 -18.32
N THR A 129 22.09 11.15 -19.48
CA THR A 129 22.67 10.89 -20.82
C THR A 129 23.34 12.16 -21.37
N ASP A 130 23.96 12.09 -22.55
CA ASP A 130 24.59 13.26 -23.17
C ASP A 130 23.59 14.24 -23.81
N GLU A 131 22.38 13.80 -24.16
CA GLU A 131 21.31 14.66 -24.70
C GLU A 131 20.41 15.26 -23.60
N GLY A 132 20.38 14.66 -22.41
CA GLY A 132 19.63 15.16 -21.26
C GLY A 132 19.31 14.10 -20.23
N LEU A 133 18.36 14.41 -19.34
CA LEU A 133 17.96 13.52 -18.25
C LEU A 133 16.80 12.60 -18.68
N VAL A 134 16.90 11.33 -18.31
CA VAL A 134 15.82 10.35 -18.35
C VAL A 134 15.36 10.11 -16.92
N VAL A 135 14.10 10.42 -16.65
CA VAL A 135 13.44 10.19 -15.35
C VAL A 135 12.46 9.04 -15.49
N ILE A 136 12.49 8.07 -14.58
CA ILE A 136 11.56 6.93 -14.57
C ILE A 136 10.77 6.98 -13.26
N ASP A 137 9.44 7.03 -13.38
CA ASP A 137 8.47 7.39 -12.34
C ASP A 137 8.70 8.78 -11.72
N THR A 138 7.63 9.37 -11.20
CA THR A 138 7.57 10.81 -10.85
C THR A 138 7.04 11.09 -9.44
N GLY A 139 6.66 10.07 -8.68
CA GLY A 139 6.12 10.26 -7.35
C GLY A 139 4.62 10.61 -7.32
N MET A 140 4.12 10.71 -6.08
CA MET A 140 2.82 11.25 -5.72
C MET A 140 2.70 12.72 -6.13
N ALA A 141 1.47 13.24 -6.23
CA ALA A 141 1.24 14.66 -6.55
C ALA A 141 2.05 15.65 -5.67
N PRO A 142 2.04 15.57 -4.32
CA PRO A 142 2.82 16.50 -3.49
C PRO A 142 4.34 16.36 -3.62
N ALA A 143 4.87 15.30 -4.23
CA ALA A 143 6.32 15.07 -4.32
C ALA A 143 7.00 15.79 -5.50
N GLY A 144 6.24 16.27 -6.50
CA GLY A 144 6.79 16.93 -7.69
C GLY A 144 7.85 18.02 -7.41
N PRO A 145 7.61 18.98 -6.48
CA PRO A 145 8.60 20.01 -6.13
C PRO A 145 9.87 19.45 -5.47
N ALA A 146 9.73 18.38 -4.67
CA ALA A 146 10.86 17.70 -4.05
C ALA A 146 11.68 16.92 -5.08
N LEU A 147 11.03 16.27 -6.04
CA LEU A 147 11.67 15.58 -7.15
C LEU A 147 12.48 16.53 -8.03
N ILE A 148 11.95 17.70 -8.39
CA ILE A 148 12.72 18.72 -9.14
C ILE A 148 13.94 19.18 -8.35
N LYS A 149 13.77 19.53 -7.07
CA LYS A 149 14.88 19.92 -6.18
C LYS A 149 15.96 18.82 -6.10
N ALA A 150 15.55 17.55 -6.03
CA ALA A 150 16.43 16.39 -6.00
C ALA A 150 17.20 16.22 -7.32
N ILE A 151 16.51 16.24 -8.48
CA ILE A 151 17.14 16.18 -9.80
C ILE A 151 18.17 17.32 -9.98
N ARG A 152 17.77 18.56 -9.68
CA ARG A 152 18.62 19.76 -9.81
C ARG A 152 19.77 19.82 -8.81
N SER A 153 19.78 18.97 -7.78
CA SER A 153 20.93 18.83 -6.86
C SER A 153 22.08 17.99 -7.42
N VAL A 154 21.83 17.22 -8.49
CA VAL A 154 22.85 16.39 -9.16
C VAL A 154 23.05 16.71 -10.64
N SER A 155 22.10 17.37 -11.32
CA SER A 155 22.29 17.79 -12.71
C SER A 155 21.47 19.01 -13.16
N ASP A 156 22.13 19.91 -13.88
CA ASP A 156 21.53 21.08 -14.56
C ASP A 156 21.01 20.77 -15.97
N LYS A 157 21.17 19.53 -16.47
CA LYS A 157 20.70 19.17 -17.82
C LYS A 157 19.17 19.22 -17.93
N PRO A 158 18.60 19.56 -19.11
CA PRO A 158 17.15 19.53 -19.31
C PRO A 158 16.61 18.10 -19.16
N ILE A 159 15.37 17.97 -18.70
CA ILE A 159 14.69 16.67 -18.72
C ILE A 159 14.30 16.39 -20.18
N HIS A 160 14.88 15.34 -20.76
CA HIS A 160 14.65 14.94 -22.14
C HIS A 160 13.47 13.96 -22.23
N THR A 161 13.39 13.03 -21.27
CA THR A 161 12.36 11.98 -21.28
C THR A 161 11.92 11.64 -19.86
N ILE A 162 10.60 11.51 -19.70
CA ILE A 162 9.92 11.02 -18.52
C ILE A 162 9.26 9.70 -18.92
N ILE A 163 9.60 8.62 -18.26
CA ILE A 163 9.02 7.29 -18.48
C ILE A 163 8.16 6.96 -17.28
N ILE A 164 6.87 6.69 -17.49
CA ILE A 164 5.97 6.26 -16.42
C ILE A 164 5.84 4.74 -16.50
N THR A 165 6.24 4.03 -15.44
CA THR A 165 6.20 2.56 -15.43
C THR A 165 4.77 2.02 -15.45
N HIS A 166 3.85 2.72 -14.78
CA HIS A 166 2.40 2.48 -14.81
C HIS A 166 1.65 3.66 -14.19
N GLY A 167 0.37 3.85 -14.53
CA GLY A 167 -0.45 4.98 -14.10
C GLY A 167 -1.03 4.88 -12.68
N HIS A 168 -0.29 4.36 -11.71
CA HIS A 168 -0.64 4.54 -10.29
C HIS A 168 -0.23 5.93 -9.79
N THR A 169 -0.87 6.37 -8.70
CA THR A 169 -0.80 7.76 -8.24
C THR A 169 0.59 8.16 -7.75
N ASP A 170 1.30 7.21 -7.17
CA ASP A 170 2.67 7.27 -6.69
C ASP A 170 3.71 7.22 -7.83
N HIS A 171 3.33 6.86 -9.05
CA HIS A 171 4.27 6.74 -10.16
C HIS A 171 4.13 7.89 -11.16
N ALA A 172 2.92 8.44 -11.32
CA ALA A 172 2.61 9.35 -12.42
C ALA A 172 2.21 10.78 -12.02
N TYR A 173 1.87 11.08 -10.77
CA TYR A 173 1.20 12.34 -10.45
C TYR A 173 2.15 13.50 -10.17
N GLY A 174 3.42 13.26 -9.81
CA GLY A 174 4.45 14.30 -9.74
C GLY A 174 4.86 14.87 -11.12
N THR A 175 4.46 14.23 -12.23
CA THR A 175 4.82 14.61 -13.61
C THR A 175 4.56 16.08 -13.93
N TYR A 176 3.54 16.72 -13.34
CA TYR A 176 3.26 18.14 -13.61
C TYR A 176 4.46 19.04 -13.33
N ALA A 177 5.23 18.77 -12.26
CA ALA A 177 6.36 19.61 -11.87
C ALA A 177 7.52 19.49 -12.88
N LEU A 178 7.65 18.33 -13.52
CA LEU A 178 8.65 18.05 -14.54
C LEU A 178 8.28 18.65 -15.89
N VAL A 179 6.99 18.77 -16.21
CA VAL A 179 6.51 19.52 -17.37
C VAL A 179 6.61 21.03 -17.14
N GLU A 180 6.37 21.50 -15.91
CA GLU A 180 6.54 22.91 -15.53
C GLU A 180 8.03 23.35 -15.58
N ASP A 181 8.98 22.50 -15.17
CA ASP A 181 10.44 22.72 -15.28
C ASP A 181 10.96 22.54 -16.73
N SER A 182 10.52 21.48 -17.42
CA SER A 182 11.02 21.08 -18.74
C SER A 182 9.87 20.83 -19.74
N PRO A 183 9.23 21.89 -20.29
CA PRO A 183 8.01 21.77 -21.13
C PRO A 183 8.15 20.97 -22.44
N ASN A 184 9.38 20.69 -22.87
CA ASN A 184 9.68 19.92 -24.09
C ASN A 184 10.00 18.44 -23.82
N ALA A 185 9.96 17.99 -22.55
CA ALA A 185 10.24 16.60 -22.19
C ALA A 185 9.23 15.64 -22.84
N GLN A 186 9.71 14.55 -23.43
CA GLN A 186 8.81 13.48 -23.90
C GLN A 186 8.28 12.69 -22.70
N ILE A 187 6.96 12.53 -22.62
CA ILE A 187 6.31 11.69 -21.62
C ILE A 187 5.90 10.38 -22.30
N ILE A 188 6.55 9.28 -21.91
CA ILE A 188 6.42 7.96 -22.51
C ILE A 188 5.80 6.99 -21.51
N ALA A 189 4.76 6.28 -21.93
CA ALA A 189 4.07 5.28 -21.14
C ALA A 189 3.45 4.21 -22.04
N HIS A 190 3.00 3.09 -21.46
CA HIS A 190 2.16 2.14 -22.19
C HIS A 190 0.78 2.73 -22.50
N GLU A 191 0.16 2.35 -23.61
CA GLU A 191 -1.13 2.91 -24.04
C GLU A 191 -2.30 2.69 -23.05
N ASN A 192 -2.27 1.61 -22.25
CA ASN A 192 -3.30 1.33 -21.24
C ASN A 192 -3.30 2.34 -20.06
N ILE A 193 -2.30 3.22 -19.94
CA ILE A 193 -2.34 4.32 -18.97
C ILE A 193 -3.52 5.26 -19.24
N ILE A 194 -3.97 5.36 -20.51
CA ILE A 194 -5.09 6.22 -20.91
C ILE A 194 -6.41 5.74 -20.27
N PRO A 195 -6.89 4.50 -20.49
CA PRO A 195 -8.09 4.00 -19.82
C PRO A 195 -7.92 3.89 -18.30
N ARG A 196 -6.69 3.75 -17.77
CA ARG A 196 -6.42 3.84 -16.33
C ARG A 196 -6.74 5.23 -15.78
N PHE A 197 -6.20 6.29 -16.37
CA PHE A 197 -6.49 7.67 -15.97
C PHE A 197 -7.97 8.03 -16.13
N GLU A 198 -8.62 7.58 -17.21
CA GLU A 198 -10.07 7.73 -17.39
C GLU A 198 -10.88 7.02 -16.29
N ARG A 199 -10.39 5.89 -15.76
CA ARG A 199 -10.97 5.22 -14.59
C ARG A 199 -10.82 6.05 -13.31
N TYR A 200 -9.70 6.77 -13.10
CA TYR A 200 -9.54 7.66 -11.94
C TYR A 200 -10.60 8.77 -11.94
N ILE A 201 -10.84 9.39 -13.10
CA ILE A 201 -11.92 10.37 -13.29
C ILE A 201 -13.29 9.72 -13.08
N LYS A 202 -13.58 8.61 -13.77
CA LYS A 202 -14.89 7.94 -13.78
C LYS A 202 -15.31 7.39 -12.41
N LEU A 203 -14.36 6.92 -11.60
CA LEU A 203 -14.61 6.27 -10.31
C LEU A 203 -14.13 7.10 -9.11
N ARG A 204 -13.87 8.40 -9.29
CA ARG A 204 -13.38 9.37 -8.29
C ARG A 204 -13.79 9.07 -6.85
N GLY A 205 -15.08 9.14 -6.53
CA GLY A 205 -15.57 8.90 -5.16
C GLY A 205 -15.40 7.47 -4.64
N SER A 206 -15.41 6.47 -5.53
CA SER A 206 -15.16 5.06 -5.15
C SER A 206 -13.68 4.83 -4.85
N LEU A 207 -12.79 5.38 -5.69
CA LEU A 207 -11.34 5.29 -5.49
C LEU A 207 -10.89 6.07 -4.26
N ALA A 208 -11.44 7.27 -4.02
CA ALA A 208 -11.25 8.03 -2.80
C ALA A 208 -11.53 7.17 -1.55
N ASN A 209 -12.69 6.48 -1.52
CA ASN A 209 -13.05 5.58 -0.42
C ASN A 209 -12.09 4.37 -0.30
N TYR A 210 -11.74 3.71 -1.40
CA TYR A 210 -10.85 2.53 -1.41
C TYR A 210 -9.35 2.85 -1.22
N MET A 211 -8.96 4.12 -1.32
CA MET A 211 -7.60 4.61 -1.09
C MET A 211 -7.49 5.47 0.17
N SER A 212 -8.61 5.75 0.86
CA SER A 212 -8.68 6.60 2.06
C SER A 212 -8.20 8.04 1.81
N GLN A 213 -8.56 8.62 0.67
CA GLN A 213 -8.12 9.95 0.24
C GLN A 213 -9.31 10.93 0.14
N PRO A 214 -9.09 12.25 0.27
CA PRO A 214 -10.10 13.27 -0.01
C PRO A 214 -10.62 13.16 -1.44
N ALA A 215 -11.94 13.03 -1.59
CA ALA A 215 -12.56 12.83 -2.90
C ALA A 215 -12.45 14.05 -3.83
N ASP A 216 -12.17 15.23 -3.27
CA ASP A 216 -11.95 16.49 -3.95
C ASP A 216 -10.53 16.65 -4.52
N GLU A 217 -9.54 15.90 -4.03
CA GLU A 217 -8.18 15.89 -4.60
C GLU A 217 -8.03 14.98 -5.82
N LEU A 218 -8.84 13.92 -5.93
CA LEU A 218 -8.82 13.04 -7.10
C LEU A 218 -9.26 13.80 -8.37
N PRO A 219 -8.73 13.45 -9.56
CA PRO A 219 -9.05 14.16 -10.80
C PRO A 219 -10.56 14.10 -11.11
N ALA A 220 -11.12 15.21 -11.56
CA ALA A 220 -12.53 15.34 -11.94
C ALA A 220 -12.71 15.41 -13.48
N SER A 221 -11.65 15.71 -14.20
CA SER A 221 -11.59 15.96 -15.63
C SER A 221 -10.26 15.50 -16.23
N ARG A 222 -10.12 15.58 -17.56
CA ARG A 222 -8.84 15.30 -18.22
C ARG A 222 -7.77 16.37 -17.97
N ASP A 223 -8.19 17.59 -17.65
CA ASP A 223 -7.29 18.74 -17.49
C ASP A 223 -6.57 18.72 -16.12
N ASP A 224 -7.07 17.89 -15.18
CA ASP A 224 -6.45 17.63 -13.88
C ASP A 224 -5.26 16.65 -13.96
N LEU A 225 -4.96 16.11 -15.15
CA LEU A 225 -3.97 15.06 -15.37
C LEU A 225 -2.98 15.42 -16.48
N VAL A 226 -1.73 14.99 -16.31
CA VAL A 226 -0.70 15.07 -17.36
C VAL A 226 -0.73 13.79 -18.19
N TRP A 227 -0.95 13.91 -19.49
CA TRP A 227 -1.06 12.78 -20.41
C TRP A 227 0.27 12.47 -21.10
N PRO A 228 0.55 11.21 -21.47
CA PRO A 228 1.73 10.87 -22.26
C PRO A 228 1.74 11.62 -23.60
N THR A 229 2.90 12.14 -23.99
CA THR A 229 3.12 12.71 -25.33
C THR A 229 3.36 11.63 -26.37
N ARG A 230 3.72 10.42 -25.92
CA ARG A 230 3.93 9.22 -26.76
C ARG A 230 3.51 7.98 -25.99
N THR A 231 2.77 7.08 -26.65
CA THR A 231 2.45 5.75 -26.13
C THR A 231 3.09 4.65 -26.98
N PHE A 232 3.13 3.44 -26.44
CA PHE A 232 3.49 2.19 -27.13
C PHE A 232 2.69 1.01 -26.55
N SER A 233 2.67 -0.12 -27.25
CA SER A 233 1.77 -1.25 -26.96
C SER A 233 2.42 -2.55 -26.47
N ASP A 234 3.71 -2.78 -26.74
CA ASP A 234 4.47 -3.97 -26.28
C ASP A 234 5.93 -3.59 -25.98
N ARG A 235 6.72 -3.27 -27.01
CA ARG A 235 8.14 -2.94 -26.86
C ARG A 235 8.47 -1.61 -27.52
N LEU A 236 9.29 -0.81 -26.86
CA LEU A 236 9.82 0.44 -27.40
C LEU A 236 11.31 0.58 -27.05
N GLU A 237 12.14 0.60 -28.10
CA GLU A 237 13.57 0.87 -27.98
C GLU A 237 13.83 2.35 -28.30
N LEU A 238 14.64 2.99 -27.47
CA LEU A 238 15.04 4.39 -27.58
C LEU A 238 16.56 4.49 -27.56
N THR A 239 17.10 5.43 -28.32
CA THR A 239 18.50 5.87 -28.16
C THR A 239 18.47 7.33 -27.69
N ILE A 240 19.06 7.60 -26.53
CA ILE A 240 19.10 8.94 -25.92
C ILE A 240 20.53 9.20 -25.49
N GLY A 241 21.15 10.25 -26.03
CA GLY A 241 22.56 10.60 -25.76
C GLY A 241 23.54 9.49 -26.11
N GLY A 242 23.24 8.67 -27.13
CA GLY A 242 24.04 7.51 -27.54
C GLY A 242 23.80 6.23 -26.73
N GLU A 243 22.91 6.24 -25.74
CA GLU A 243 22.61 5.08 -24.89
C GLU A 243 21.25 4.44 -25.21
N GLU A 244 21.19 3.11 -25.15
CA GLU A 244 19.99 2.32 -25.43
C GLU A 244 19.12 2.16 -24.18
N PHE A 245 17.82 2.48 -24.32
CA PHE A 245 16.78 2.23 -23.33
C PHE A 245 15.71 1.34 -23.96
N VAL A 246 15.45 0.19 -23.35
CA VAL A 246 14.45 -0.79 -23.77
C VAL A 246 13.28 -0.73 -22.80
N LEU A 247 12.16 -0.17 -23.23
CA LEU A 247 10.90 -0.17 -22.49
C LEU A 247 10.11 -1.41 -22.94
N GLN A 248 9.83 -2.31 -22.00
CA GLN A 248 9.13 -3.56 -22.27
C GLN A 248 7.87 -3.63 -21.40
N HIS A 249 6.71 -3.61 -22.04
CA HIS A 249 5.42 -3.83 -21.41
C HIS A 249 5.24 -5.29 -21.06
N ARG A 250 4.75 -5.54 -19.85
CA ARG A 250 4.22 -6.81 -19.37
C ARG A 250 3.12 -6.49 -18.37
N LYS A 251 2.16 -7.39 -18.17
CA LYS A 251 1.14 -7.16 -17.14
C LYS A 251 1.64 -7.62 -15.78
N GLY A 252 1.24 -6.90 -14.72
CA GLY A 252 1.66 -7.21 -13.34
C GLY A 252 0.76 -6.54 -12.32
N GLU A 253 1.29 -5.50 -11.65
CA GLU A 253 0.57 -4.61 -10.74
C GLU A 253 -0.66 -4.00 -11.45
N THR A 254 -0.51 -3.78 -12.75
CA THR A 254 -1.48 -3.16 -13.65
C THR A 254 -1.42 -3.76 -15.07
N ASP A 255 -2.32 -3.32 -15.96
CA ASP A 255 -2.39 -3.69 -17.37
C ASP A 255 -1.56 -2.77 -18.30
N ASP A 256 -0.99 -1.69 -17.77
CA ASP A 256 -0.12 -0.70 -18.42
C ASP A 256 1.34 -0.74 -17.92
N HIS A 257 1.70 -1.80 -17.19
CA HIS A 257 2.99 -1.92 -16.52
C HIS A 257 4.14 -2.16 -17.51
N LEU A 258 5.29 -1.52 -17.29
CA LEU A 258 6.53 -1.77 -18.03
C LEU A 258 7.73 -1.80 -17.09
N TYR A 259 8.79 -2.47 -17.55
CA TYR A 259 10.14 -2.26 -17.03
C TYR A 259 11.01 -1.53 -18.08
N VAL A 260 12.08 -0.89 -17.62
CA VAL A 260 13.09 -0.22 -18.44
C VAL A 260 14.43 -0.91 -18.25
N TRP A 261 14.96 -1.51 -19.32
CA TRP A 261 16.29 -2.12 -19.34
C TRP A 261 17.28 -1.21 -20.06
N VAL A 262 18.46 -1.04 -19.49
CA VAL A 262 19.55 -0.22 -20.05
C VAL A 262 20.77 -1.13 -20.27
N PRO A 263 20.89 -1.78 -21.46
CA PRO A 263 21.88 -2.84 -21.69
C PRO A 263 23.32 -2.39 -21.41
N GLY A 264 23.68 -1.17 -21.87
CA GLY A 264 25.03 -0.62 -21.71
C GLY A 264 25.44 -0.42 -20.25
N ARG A 265 24.49 -0.14 -19.35
CA ARG A 265 24.71 0.01 -17.90
C ARG A 265 24.46 -1.27 -17.10
N LYS A 266 23.91 -2.31 -17.75
CA LYS A 266 23.34 -3.52 -17.11
C LYS A 266 22.39 -3.18 -15.95
N ALA A 267 21.63 -2.10 -16.11
CA ALA A 267 20.73 -1.58 -15.10
C ALA A 267 19.26 -1.76 -15.52
N ILE A 268 18.41 -2.16 -14.58
CA ILE A 268 16.98 -2.36 -14.82
C ILE A 268 16.14 -1.57 -13.80
N ALA A 269 15.19 -0.77 -14.30
CA ALA A 269 14.15 -0.14 -13.49
C ALA A 269 12.84 -0.88 -13.72
N VAL A 270 12.18 -1.34 -12.65
CA VAL A 270 11.15 -2.40 -12.75
C VAL A 270 9.76 -1.99 -12.28
N GLY A 271 9.53 -0.70 -12.01
CA GLY A 271 8.27 -0.25 -11.41
C GLY A 271 7.97 -1.05 -10.14
N ASP A 272 6.72 -1.51 -10.06
CA ASP A 272 6.20 -2.34 -8.99
C ASP A 272 6.48 -3.83 -9.10
N PHE A 273 7.12 -4.31 -10.17
CA PHE A 273 7.30 -5.76 -10.34
C PHE A 273 8.06 -6.35 -9.13
N TYR A 274 9.05 -5.61 -8.60
CA TYR A 274 9.78 -5.97 -7.39
C TYR A 274 9.54 -4.93 -6.28
N GLN A 275 8.99 -5.39 -5.15
CA GLN A 275 8.70 -4.57 -3.96
C GLN A 275 9.56 -4.96 -2.73
N GLY A 276 10.44 -5.96 -2.84
CA GLY A 276 11.33 -6.42 -1.74
C GLY A 276 10.68 -7.30 -0.67
N PHE A 277 9.44 -7.72 -0.88
CA PHE A 277 8.64 -8.66 -0.08
C PHE A 277 7.62 -9.32 -1.01
N LEU A 278 6.75 -10.23 -0.51
CA LEU A 278 5.76 -10.91 -1.34
C LEU A 278 4.84 -9.88 -2.02
N PRO A 279 4.92 -9.68 -3.36
CA PRO A 279 4.39 -8.48 -3.99
C PRO A 279 2.86 -8.38 -3.86
N ASN A 280 2.36 -7.16 -4.02
CA ASN A 280 0.98 -6.71 -3.81
C ASN A 280 -0.09 -7.40 -4.71
N VAL A 281 0.26 -8.49 -5.42
CA VAL A 281 -0.55 -9.17 -6.44
C VAL A 281 -1.94 -9.61 -5.96
N GLY A 282 -2.10 -9.91 -4.67
CA GLY A 282 -3.35 -10.38 -4.07
C GLY A 282 -4.37 -9.31 -3.66
N ASN A 283 -4.16 -8.02 -3.94
CA ASN A 283 -4.94 -6.96 -3.32
C ASN A 283 -6.43 -6.90 -3.75
N GLY A 284 -7.31 -7.39 -2.86
CA GLY A 284 -8.76 -7.40 -3.06
C GLY A 284 -9.44 -6.02 -3.14
N LYS A 285 -8.79 -4.93 -2.69
CA LYS A 285 -9.30 -3.54 -2.82
C LYS A 285 -8.96 -2.91 -4.19
N ARG A 286 -8.43 -3.68 -5.15
CA ARG A 286 -7.93 -3.19 -6.45
C ARG A 286 -8.55 -3.91 -7.65
N SER A 287 -8.22 -3.41 -8.85
CA SER A 287 -8.58 -4.01 -10.15
C SER A 287 -7.94 -5.39 -10.32
N GLN A 288 -8.12 -6.03 -11.48
CA GLN A 288 -7.37 -7.25 -11.78
C GLN A 288 -5.86 -6.96 -11.71
N ARG A 289 -5.12 -7.93 -11.17
CA ARG A 289 -3.66 -8.02 -11.19
C ARG A 289 -3.29 -9.36 -11.80
N TYR A 290 -2.13 -9.44 -12.42
CA TYR A 290 -1.83 -10.46 -13.43
C TYR A 290 -0.77 -11.42 -12.92
N VAL A 291 -1.19 -12.43 -12.15
CA VAL A 291 -0.28 -13.29 -11.34
C VAL A 291 0.71 -14.05 -12.22
N GLU A 292 0.24 -14.62 -13.33
CA GLU A 292 1.04 -15.47 -14.21
C GLU A 292 1.95 -14.62 -15.10
N GLU A 293 1.42 -13.56 -15.72
CA GLU A 293 2.23 -12.62 -16.51
C GLU A 293 3.33 -11.95 -15.66
N TRP A 294 3.09 -11.71 -14.36
CA TRP A 294 4.10 -11.20 -13.43
C TRP A 294 5.19 -12.24 -13.16
N ALA A 295 4.84 -13.51 -13.02
CA ALA A 295 5.81 -14.61 -12.85
C ALA A 295 6.67 -14.80 -14.11
N GLU A 296 6.05 -14.77 -15.30
CA GLU A 296 6.76 -14.77 -16.59
C GLU A 296 7.73 -13.57 -16.70
N THR A 297 7.28 -12.39 -16.27
CA THR A 297 8.11 -11.17 -16.26
C THR A 297 9.31 -11.29 -15.32
N MET A 298 9.14 -11.93 -14.15
CA MET A 298 10.26 -12.23 -13.26
C MET A 298 11.32 -13.10 -13.94
N ARG A 299 10.91 -14.14 -14.68
CA ARG A 299 11.82 -14.98 -15.48
C ARG A 299 12.52 -14.16 -16.57
N GLU A 300 11.78 -13.32 -17.28
CA GLU A 300 12.29 -12.45 -18.35
C GLU A 300 13.36 -11.48 -17.80
N MET A 301 13.07 -10.78 -16.71
CA MET A 301 14.01 -9.84 -16.07
C MET A 301 15.26 -10.54 -15.49
N ALA A 302 15.12 -11.76 -14.95
CA ALA A 302 16.27 -12.57 -14.52
C ALA A 302 17.19 -12.94 -15.71
N ALA A 303 16.60 -13.30 -16.86
CA ALA A 303 17.35 -13.68 -18.05
C ALA A 303 18.20 -12.54 -18.65
N LEU A 304 17.85 -11.27 -18.39
CA LEU A 304 18.65 -10.10 -18.75
C LEU A 304 19.98 -9.99 -17.98
N LYS A 305 20.11 -10.70 -16.84
CA LYS A 305 21.29 -10.70 -15.96
C LYS A 305 21.73 -9.29 -15.52
N PRO A 306 20.82 -8.47 -14.98
CA PRO A 306 21.12 -7.14 -14.47
C PRO A 306 22.23 -7.19 -13.41
N GLN A 307 23.02 -6.13 -13.34
CA GLN A 307 23.99 -5.90 -12.27
C GLN A 307 23.51 -4.82 -11.29
N VAL A 308 22.59 -3.95 -11.73
CA VAL A 308 21.94 -2.94 -10.90
C VAL A 308 20.42 -3.05 -11.07
N LEU A 309 19.71 -3.19 -9.95
CA LEU A 309 18.25 -3.11 -9.86
C LEU A 309 17.86 -1.77 -9.23
N LEU A 310 16.97 -1.07 -9.92
CA LEU A 310 16.47 0.27 -9.60
C LEU A 310 14.95 0.18 -9.37
N PRO A 311 14.49 -0.31 -8.21
CA PRO A 311 13.07 -0.54 -7.97
C PRO A 311 12.35 0.78 -7.66
N SER A 312 11.05 0.87 -7.98
CA SER A 312 10.24 2.02 -7.58
C SER A 312 9.89 2.00 -6.08
N HIS A 313 10.27 0.95 -5.34
CA HIS A 313 10.08 0.83 -3.91
C HIS A 313 11.30 0.19 -3.21
N GLY A 314 11.65 0.68 -2.01
CA GLY A 314 12.79 0.18 -1.23
C GLY A 314 14.17 0.53 -1.80
N GLU A 315 15.20 -0.17 -1.33
CA GLU A 315 16.61 0.07 -1.73
C GLU A 315 16.96 -0.57 -3.08
N GLY A 316 17.84 0.08 -3.83
CA GLY A 316 18.47 -0.52 -5.01
C GLY A 316 19.42 -1.67 -4.66
N ILE A 317 19.60 -2.60 -5.59
CA ILE A 317 20.49 -3.76 -5.41
C ILE A 317 21.58 -3.73 -6.48
N THR A 318 22.84 -3.80 -6.08
CA THR A 318 24.03 -3.74 -6.96
C THR A 318 24.78 -5.08 -7.06
N THR A 319 24.17 -6.16 -6.56
CA THR A 319 24.74 -7.53 -6.59
C THR A 319 23.94 -8.39 -7.57
N GLY A 320 24.45 -8.58 -8.79
CA GLY A 320 23.74 -9.29 -9.86
C GLY A 320 23.16 -10.66 -9.47
N LYS A 321 23.92 -11.46 -8.70
CA LYS A 321 23.42 -12.75 -8.19
C LYS A 321 22.18 -12.59 -7.31
N ALA A 322 22.15 -11.61 -6.42
CA ALA A 322 21.01 -11.38 -5.53
C ALA A 322 19.77 -10.90 -6.31
N ILE A 323 19.97 -10.16 -7.40
CA ILE A 323 18.87 -9.76 -8.29
C ILE A 323 18.28 -10.98 -9.00
N GLU A 324 19.13 -11.83 -9.58
CA GLU A 324 18.72 -13.08 -10.24
C GLU A 324 17.99 -14.02 -9.28
N GLU A 325 18.54 -14.23 -8.07
CA GLU A 325 17.95 -15.04 -7.00
C GLU A 325 16.58 -14.50 -6.56
N ASN A 326 16.48 -13.19 -6.29
CA ASN A 326 15.22 -12.54 -5.90
C ASN A 326 14.11 -12.70 -6.95
N PHE A 327 14.42 -12.48 -8.23
CA PHE A 327 13.46 -12.66 -9.33
C PHE A 327 13.06 -14.13 -9.51
N VAL A 328 14.02 -15.06 -9.45
CA VAL A 328 13.75 -16.50 -9.58
C VAL A 328 12.84 -17.00 -8.47
N VAL A 329 13.08 -16.62 -7.21
CA VAL A 329 12.25 -17.02 -6.06
C VAL A 329 10.82 -16.44 -6.18
N LEU A 330 10.69 -15.18 -6.59
CA LEU A 330 9.39 -14.55 -6.82
C LEU A 330 8.61 -15.24 -7.94
N ALA A 331 9.27 -15.59 -9.06
CA ALA A 331 8.66 -16.35 -10.13
C ALA A 331 8.13 -17.71 -9.62
N GLN A 332 8.97 -18.48 -8.93
CA GLN A 332 8.60 -19.81 -8.41
C GLN A 332 7.42 -19.76 -7.44
N ALA A 333 7.34 -18.75 -6.57
CA ALA A 333 6.24 -18.59 -5.64
C ALA A 333 4.90 -18.29 -6.37
N LEU A 334 4.92 -17.38 -7.35
CA LEU A 334 3.73 -17.03 -8.13
C LEU A 334 3.29 -18.18 -9.07
N GLU A 335 4.25 -18.86 -9.70
CA GLU A 335 4.03 -20.08 -10.49
C GLU A 335 3.34 -21.16 -9.65
N SER A 336 3.85 -21.44 -8.45
CA SER A 336 3.27 -22.45 -7.54
C SER A 336 1.86 -22.09 -7.08
N ILE A 337 1.62 -20.83 -6.69
CA ILE A 337 0.27 -20.37 -6.29
C ILE A 337 -0.71 -20.50 -7.45
N SER A 338 -0.29 -20.21 -8.70
CA SER A 338 -1.13 -20.43 -9.88
C SER A 338 -1.41 -21.91 -10.11
N GLU A 339 -0.39 -22.76 -10.12
CA GLU A 339 -0.54 -24.20 -10.34
C GLU A 339 -1.46 -24.85 -9.29
N GLN A 340 -1.29 -24.52 -8.00
CA GLN A 340 -2.16 -24.98 -6.92
C GLN A 340 -3.62 -24.56 -7.16
N THR A 341 -3.84 -23.26 -7.46
CA THR A 341 -5.18 -22.70 -7.68
C THR A 341 -5.88 -23.30 -8.90
N ILE A 342 -5.18 -23.38 -10.04
CA ILE A 342 -5.71 -23.93 -11.30
C ILE A 342 -5.94 -25.43 -11.18
N THR A 343 -5.06 -26.17 -10.51
CA THR A 343 -5.23 -27.59 -10.23
C THR A 343 -6.47 -27.85 -9.37
N ALA A 344 -6.72 -27.01 -8.36
CA ALA A 344 -7.90 -27.13 -7.51
C ALA A 344 -9.21 -26.77 -8.26
N LEU A 345 -9.19 -25.73 -9.09
CA LEU A 345 -10.29 -25.39 -10.01
C LEU A 345 -10.62 -26.55 -10.97
N ASN A 346 -9.60 -27.14 -11.61
CA ASN A 346 -9.79 -28.27 -12.54
C ASN A 346 -10.30 -29.54 -11.85
N LYS A 347 -10.08 -29.70 -10.54
CA LYS A 347 -10.67 -30.75 -9.71
C LYS A 347 -12.13 -30.46 -9.29
N GLY A 348 -12.67 -29.29 -9.62
CA GLY A 348 -14.01 -28.86 -9.20
C GLY A 348 -14.11 -28.56 -7.70
N ILE A 349 -13.00 -28.21 -7.05
CA ILE A 349 -13.00 -27.83 -5.63
C ILE A 349 -13.70 -26.47 -5.48
N ARG A 350 -14.60 -26.35 -4.49
CA ARG A 350 -15.32 -25.11 -4.21
C ARG A 350 -14.35 -24.00 -3.79
N LYS A 351 -14.53 -22.79 -4.32
CA LYS A 351 -13.55 -21.68 -4.26
C LYS A 351 -13.07 -21.28 -2.86
N ASP A 352 -13.94 -21.35 -1.85
CA ASP A 352 -13.57 -21.14 -0.45
C ASP A 352 -12.56 -22.19 0.05
N LEU A 353 -12.78 -23.47 -0.27
CA LEU A 353 -11.88 -24.57 0.06
C LEU A 353 -10.55 -24.49 -0.71
N ILE A 354 -10.55 -23.90 -1.92
CA ILE A 354 -9.30 -23.64 -2.64
C ILE A 354 -8.43 -22.67 -1.83
N ILE A 355 -8.98 -21.50 -1.48
CA ILE A 355 -8.27 -20.43 -0.76
C ILE A 355 -7.62 -20.97 0.52
N ASP A 356 -8.30 -21.85 1.26
CA ASP A 356 -7.76 -22.39 2.49
C ASP A 356 -6.63 -23.41 2.32
N SER A 357 -6.50 -24.01 1.14
CA SER A 357 -5.47 -25.00 0.79
C SER A 357 -4.19 -24.41 0.17
N ILE A 358 -4.14 -23.10 -0.09
CA ILE A 358 -2.99 -22.46 -0.77
C ILE A 358 -1.90 -22.09 0.23
N GLU A 359 -0.69 -22.58 -0.03
CA GLU A 359 0.51 -22.32 0.76
C GLU A 359 1.68 -21.88 -0.15
N LEU A 360 2.68 -21.20 0.44
CA LEU A 360 3.96 -20.96 -0.24
C LEU A 360 4.77 -22.27 -0.27
N PRO A 361 5.63 -22.50 -1.28
CA PRO A 361 6.58 -23.61 -1.23
C PRO A 361 7.45 -23.55 0.05
N GLU A 362 7.49 -24.64 0.81
CA GLU A 362 8.19 -24.74 2.11
C GLU A 362 9.67 -24.38 1.97
N GLU A 363 10.31 -24.81 0.87
CA GLU A 363 11.71 -24.54 0.58
C GLU A 363 12.01 -23.06 0.23
N LEU A 364 10.97 -22.25 0.01
CA LEU A 364 11.09 -20.82 -0.31
C LEU A 364 10.49 -19.90 0.77
N SER A 365 9.64 -20.39 1.68
CA SER A 365 8.78 -19.55 2.55
C SER A 365 9.56 -18.54 3.40
N GLU A 366 10.76 -18.91 3.86
CA GLU A 366 11.63 -18.08 4.70
C GLU A 366 12.47 -17.07 3.89
N HIS A 367 12.40 -17.08 2.56
CA HIS A 367 13.17 -16.16 1.74
C HIS A 367 12.68 -14.71 1.94
N PRO A 368 13.57 -13.71 2.12
CA PRO A 368 13.16 -12.34 2.44
C PRO A 368 12.16 -11.71 1.46
N THR A 369 12.26 -12.05 0.16
CA THR A 369 11.32 -11.56 -0.86
C THR A 369 9.95 -12.23 -0.84
N LEU A 370 9.71 -13.25 -0.01
CA LEU A 370 8.40 -13.87 0.20
C LEU A 370 7.77 -13.51 1.55
N GLN A 371 8.36 -12.58 2.30
CA GLN A 371 7.76 -12.09 3.55
C GLN A 371 6.33 -11.57 3.33
N VAL A 372 5.38 -12.18 4.04
CA VAL A 372 3.94 -11.84 4.02
C VAL A 372 3.73 -10.53 4.79
N LYS A 373 3.99 -9.40 4.12
CA LYS A 373 3.77 -8.04 4.65
C LYS A 373 2.43 -7.49 4.21
N TYR A 374 2.23 -7.40 2.90
CA TYR A 374 1.13 -6.66 2.32
C TYR A 374 -0.08 -7.53 1.96
N VAL A 375 0.16 -8.73 1.43
CA VAL A 375 -0.83 -9.74 1.04
C VAL A 375 -0.29 -11.14 1.35
N SER A 376 -1.16 -12.14 1.46
CA SER A 376 -0.80 -13.56 1.61
C SER A 376 -0.91 -14.34 0.30
N ALA A 377 -0.36 -15.56 0.25
CA ALA A 377 -0.58 -16.50 -0.87
C ALA A 377 -2.07 -16.80 -1.11
N LYS A 378 -2.87 -16.86 -0.03
CA LYS A 378 -4.34 -16.98 -0.08
C LYS A 378 -5.00 -15.80 -0.80
N ASP A 379 -4.47 -14.59 -0.64
CA ASP A 379 -4.97 -13.40 -1.34
C ASP A 379 -4.57 -13.37 -2.82
N ILE A 380 -3.37 -13.85 -3.15
CA ILE A 380 -2.92 -14.02 -4.54
C ILE A 380 -3.83 -15.04 -5.26
N SER A 381 -4.19 -16.14 -4.60
CA SER A 381 -5.16 -17.11 -5.14
C SER A 381 -6.54 -16.48 -5.39
N LYS A 382 -7.06 -15.63 -4.49
CA LYS A 382 -8.32 -14.89 -4.72
C LYS A 382 -8.28 -14.07 -6.03
N MET A 383 -7.12 -13.52 -6.40
CA MET A 383 -6.95 -12.77 -7.64
C MET A 383 -7.00 -13.66 -8.89
N LEU A 384 -6.45 -14.88 -8.82
CA LEU A 384 -6.57 -15.92 -9.86
C LEU A 384 -8.01 -16.45 -9.99
N LEU A 385 -8.68 -16.73 -8.87
CA LEU A 385 -10.08 -17.17 -8.87
C LEU A 385 -10.98 -16.14 -9.57
N LYS A 386 -10.77 -14.85 -9.27
CA LYS A 386 -11.43 -13.72 -9.94
C LYS A 386 -11.12 -13.66 -11.44
N GLN A 387 -9.85 -13.85 -11.84
CA GLN A 387 -9.40 -13.88 -13.24
C GLN A 387 -10.11 -14.96 -14.04
N TYR A 388 -10.12 -16.19 -13.53
CA TYR A 388 -10.57 -17.37 -14.24
C TYR A 388 -12.08 -17.65 -14.14
N THR A 389 -12.74 -17.19 -13.07
CA THR A 389 -14.12 -17.60 -12.76
C THR A 389 -15.09 -16.45 -12.47
N GLY A 390 -14.60 -15.20 -12.47
CA GLY A 390 -15.41 -14.01 -12.20
C GLY A 390 -15.78 -13.84 -10.73
N TRP A 391 -16.95 -13.25 -10.48
CA TRP A 391 -17.42 -12.89 -9.12
C TRP A 391 -18.12 -14.02 -8.37
N TRP A 392 -18.50 -15.10 -9.07
CA TRP A 392 -19.30 -16.19 -8.51
C TRP A 392 -18.46 -17.06 -7.56
N ASN A 393 -18.99 -17.38 -6.37
CA ASN A 393 -18.27 -18.08 -5.30
C ASN A 393 -18.64 -19.57 -5.12
N ASP A 394 -19.48 -20.12 -6.02
CA ASP A 394 -19.99 -21.50 -5.98
C ASP A 394 -20.88 -21.85 -4.76
N ILE A 395 -21.45 -20.84 -4.09
CA ILE A 395 -22.42 -21.01 -2.99
C ILE A 395 -23.83 -20.66 -3.51
N PRO A 396 -24.73 -21.64 -3.79
CA PRO A 396 -26.01 -21.41 -4.48
C PRO A 396 -26.87 -20.25 -3.96
N SER A 397 -26.90 -20.02 -2.64
CA SER A 397 -27.65 -18.92 -2.01
C SER A 397 -27.11 -17.52 -2.33
N ASP A 398 -25.83 -17.39 -2.70
CA ASP A 398 -25.21 -16.11 -3.05
C ASP A 398 -25.40 -15.72 -4.52
N TRP A 399 -26.12 -16.52 -5.33
CA TRP A 399 -26.48 -16.15 -6.71
C TRP A 399 -27.55 -15.06 -6.73
N SER A 400 -28.41 -15.06 -5.71
CA SER A 400 -29.47 -14.07 -5.50
C SER A 400 -29.71 -13.93 -3.99
N PRO A 401 -28.73 -13.40 -3.23
CA PRO A 401 -28.77 -13.40 -1.78
C PRO A 401 -29.84 -12.41 -1.28
N VAL A 402 -30.52 -12.79 -0.20
CA VAL A 402 -31.29 -11.84 0.60
C VAL A 402 -30.35 -10.80 1.23
N PRO A 403 -30.82 -9.58 1.55
CA PRO A 403 -30.00 -8.54 2.15
C PRO A 403 -29.23 -9.01 3.39
N TRP A 404 -28.01 -8.51 3.57
CA TRP A 404 -27.16 -8.89 4.71
C TRP A 404 -27.85 -8.69 6.06
N ALA A 405 -28.63 -7.61 6.23
CA ALA A 405 -29.40 -7.37 7.44
C ALA A 405 -30.46 -8.45 7.72
N THR A 406 -31.13 -8.96 6.68
CA THR A 406 -32.07 -10.08 6.82
C THR A 406 -31.35 -11.35 7.27
N ARG A 407 -30.14 -11.63 6.75
CA ARG A 407 -29.32 -12.78 7.18
C ARG A 407 -28.84 -12.63 8.62
N GLY A 408 -28.34 -11.44 8.99
CA GLY A 408 -27.88 -11.14 10.35
C GLY A 408 -29.01 -11.30 11.38
N ALA A 409 -30.20 -10.75 11.10
CA ALA A 409 -31.36 -10.86 11.98
C ALA A 409 -31.80 -12.32 12.20
N GLU A 410 -31.82 -13.14 11.15
CA GLU A 410 -32.14 -14.57 11.26
C GLU A 410 -31.09 -15.32 12.09
N ILE A 411 -29.80 -15.07 11.87
CA ILE A 411 -28.70 -15.67 12.64
C ILE A 411 -28.77 -15.27 14.12
N ALA A 412 -29.07 -14.01 14.42
CA ALA A 412 -29.30 -13.54 15.79
C ALA A 412 -30.52 -14.22 16.41
N GLY A 413 -31.61 -14.40 15.66
CA GLY A 413 -32.80 -15.14 16.08
C GLY A 413 -32.49 -16.60 16.46
N LEU A 414 -31.75 -17.31 15.60
CA LEU A 414 -31.30 -18.69 15.84
C LEU A 414 -30.36 -18.83 17.05
N ALA A 415 -29.58 -17.79 17.36
CA ALA A 415 -28.75 -17.73 18.57
C ALA A 415 -29.55 -17.47 19.86
N GLY A 416 -30.84 -17.14 19.77
CA GLY A 416 -31.70 -16.76 20.90
C GLY A 416 -31.74 -15.25 21.19
N GLY A 417 -31.32 -14.42 20.24
CA GLY A 417 -31.29 -12.95 20.33
C GLY A 417 -29.90 -12.35 20.05
N ILE A 418 -29.86 -11.04 19.79
CA ILE A 418 -28.62 -10.33 19.47
C ILE A 418 -27.59 -10.42 20.60
N ASP A 419 -28.03 -10.29 21.86
CA ASP A 419 -27.16 -10.41 23.04
C ASP A 419 -26.52 -11.81 23.16
N GLN A 420 -27.26 -12.85 22.80
CA GLN A 420 -26.76 -14.24 22.84
C GLN A 420 -25.77 -14.52 21.70
N LEU A 421 -26.00 -13.92 20.51
CA LEU A 421 -25.03 -13.94 19.43
C LEU A 421 -23.72 -13.22 19.85
N VAL A 422 -23.83 -12.05 20.49
CA VAL A 422 -22.68 -11.31 21.01
C VAL A 422 -21.94 -12.09 22.11
N ALA A 423 -22.66 -12.63 23.09
CA ALA A 423 -22.08 -13.44 24.15
C ALA A 423 -21.34 -14.67 23.58
N ARG A 424 -21.94 -15.35 22.60
CA ARG A 424 -21.28 -16.47 21.92
C ARG A 424 -20.04 -16.04 21.15
N ALA A 425 -20.08 -14.90 20.44
CA ALA A 425 -18.92 -14.36 19.73
C ALA A 425 -17.76 -14.04 20.70
N ARG A 426 -18.04 -13.43 21.86
CA ARG A 426 -17.04 -13.15 22.91
C ARG A 426 -16.41 -14.42 23.48
N GLU A 427 -17.16 -15.52 23.60
CA GLU A 427 -16.59 -16.83 23.99
C GLU A 427 -15.73 -17.45 22.87
N VAL A 428 -16.19 -17.41 21.61
CA VAL A 428 -15.46 -17.94 20.46
C VAL A 428 -14.16 -17.17 20.21
N MET A 429 -14.13 -15.86 20.45
CA MET A 429 -12.93 -15.01 20.32
C MET A 429 -11.73 -15.49 21.16
N LYS A 430 -11.96 -16.26 22.22
CA LYS A 430 -10.90 -16.85 23.07
C LYS A 430 -10.19 -18.04 22.42
N THR A 431 -10.76 -18.62 21.36
CA THR A 431 -10.28 -19.84 20.70
C THR A 431 -10.11 -19.71 19.19
N ASP A 432 -10.92 -18.86 18.54
CA ASP A 432 -10.92 -18.65 17.09
C ASP A 432 -11.36 -17.21 16.77
N LEU A 433 -10.38 -16.34 16.49
CA LEU A 433 -10.64 -14.94 16.16
C LEU A 433 -11.29 -14.77 14.78
N ALA A 434 -11.04 -15.67 13.83
CA ALA A 434 -11.58 -15.57 12.47
C ALA A 434 -13.09 -15.87 12.49
N LEU A 435 -13.50 -16.97 13.15
CA LEU A 435 -14.91 -17.28 13.36
C LEU A 435 -15.61 -16.21 14.21
N ALA A 436 -14.97 -15.71 15.27
CA ALA A 436 -15.52 -14.60 16.05
C ALA A 436 -15.75 -13.33 15.23
N SER A 437 -14.89 -13.05 14.24
CA SER A 437 -15.06 -11.94 13.30
C SER A 437 -16.32 -12.10 12.45
N HIS A 438 -16.56 -13.30 11.90
CA HIS A 438 -17.81 -13.58 11.18
C HIS A 438 -19.06 -13.45 12.06
N MET A 439 -18.98 -13.86 13.33
CA MET A 439 -20.08 -13.68 14.28
C MET A 439 -20.34 -12.20 14.62
N ALA A 440 -19.27 -11.41 14.77
CA ALA A 440 -19.36 -9.96 14.95
C ALA A 440 -19.96 -9.27 13.72
N ASP A 441 -19.58 -9.69 12.50
CA ASP A 441 -20.19 -9.20 11.26
C ASP A 441 -21.67 -9.56 11.14
N TRP A 442 -22.09 -10.78 11.50
CA TRP A 442 -23.51 -11.13 11.49
C TRP A 442 -24.31 -10.30 12.50
N ALA A 443 -23.76 -10.04 13.68
CA ALA A 443 -24.36 -9.16 14.68
C ALA A 443 -24.43 -7.70 14.17
N TRP A 444 -23.35 -7.19 13.56
CA TRP A 444 -23.29 -5.86 12.97
C TRP A 444 -24.30 -5.67 11.84
N MET A 445 -24.49 -6.68 10.99
CA MET A 445 -25.51 -6.62 9.94
C MET A 445 -26.93 -6.69 10.51
N ALA A 446 -27.13 -7.40 11.63
CA ALA A 446 -28.44 -7.53 12.29
C ALA A 446 -28.89 -6.22 12.95
N ASP A 447 -28.04 -5.64 13.80
CA ASP A 447 -28.31 -4.39 14.54
C ASP A 447 -26.99 -3.64 14.81
N PRO A 448 -26.56 -2.74 13.89
CA PRO A 448 -25.33 -1.97 14.05
C PRO A 448 -25.48 -0.82 15.06
N ASP A 449 -26.69 -0.50 15.53
CA ASP A 449 -26.95 0.57 16.49
C ASP A 449 -26.90 0.04 17.95
N HIS A 450 -26.96 -1.28 18.12
CA HIS A 450 -26.81 -1.97 19.40
C HIS A 450 -25.43 -1.71 20.06
N PRO A 451 -25.36 -1.21 21.31
CA PRO A 451 -24.10 -0.82 21.95
C PRO A 451 -23.08 -1.99 22.05
N GLU A 452 -23.56 -3.18 22.44
CA GLU A 452 -22.69 -4.36 22.60
C GLU A 452 -22.19 -4.92 21.27
N VAL A 453 -22.91 -4.69 20.16
CA VAL A 453 -22.47 -5.10 18.82
C VAL A 453 -21.34 -4.18 18.33
N GLN A 454 -21.49 -2.87 18.54
CA GLN A 454 -20.44 -1.90 18.25
C GLN A 454 -19.16 -2.20 19.05
N GLN A 455 -19.30 -2.51 20.35
CA GLN A 455 -18.16 -2.84 21.19
C GLN A 455 -17.52 -4.18 20.79
N LEU A 456 -18.31 -5.23 20.54
CA LEU A 456 -17.80 -6.50 20.01
C LEU A 456 -17.02 -6.30 18.70
N THR A 457 -17.54 -5.48 17.79
CA THR A 457 -16.89 -5.17 16.50
C THR A 457 -15.51 -4.54 16.74
N ILE A 458 -15.40 -3.57 17.65
CA ILE A 458 -14.12 -2.96 18.02
C ILE A 458 -13.18 -3.99 18.65
N ASP A 459 -13.65 -4.76 19.64
CA ASP A 459 -12.85 -5.72 20.40
C ASP A 459 -12.27 -6.83 19.51
N VAL A 460 -13.08 -7.42 18.63
CA VAL A 460 -12.68 -8.51 17.74
C VAL A 460 -11.71 -8.03 16.67
N TYR A 461 -11.98 -6.90 16.01
CA TYR A 461 -11.07 -6.38 14.98
C TYR A 461 -9.79 -5.80 15.56
N LYS A 462 -9.81 -5.23 16.77
CA LYS A 462 -8.60 -4.91 17.55
C LYS A 462 -7.73 -6.14 17.77
N ALA A 463 -8.34 -7.28 18.13
CA ALA A 463 -7.63 -8.53 18.34
C ALA A 463 -7.07 -9.10 17.02
N ARG A 464 -7.81 -9.00 15.90
CA ARG A 464 -7.30 -9.35 14.56
C ARG A 464 -6.11 -8.48 14.14
N VAL A 465 -6.14 -7.15 14.31
CA VAL A 465 -5.00 -6.26 14.01
C VAL A 465 -3.79 -6.56 14.91
N SER A 466 -4.04 -6.96 16.16
CA SER A 466 -2.99 -7.34 17.11
C SER A 466 -2.27 -8.64 16.73
N ASP A 467 -2.92 -9.54 15.98
CA ASP A 467 -2.35 -10.83 15.57
C ASP A 467 -1.10 -10.64 14.69
N PRO A 468 0.06 -11.23 15.03
CA PRO A 468 1.29 -11.14 14.24
C PRO A 468 1.14 -11.61 12.79
N SER A 469 0.25 -12.55 12.50
CA SER A 469 0.04 -13.14 11.16
C SER A 469 -0.77 -12.24 10.21
N THR A 470 -1.47 -11.24 10.73
CA THR A 470 -2.36 -10.37 9.94
C THR A 470 -1.56 -9.40 9.08
N ASN A 471 -1.82 -9.41 7.77
CA ASN A 471 -1.12 -8.57 6.80
C ASN A 471 -1.70 -7.15 6.72
N THR A 472 -1.01 -6.22 6.03
CA THR A 472 -1.45 -4.82 5.94
C THR A 472 -2.83 -4.64 5.31
N GLN A 473 -3.19 -5.38 4.26
CA GLN A 473 -4.53 -5.24 3.66
C GLN A 473 -5.65 -5.72 4.58
N GLU A 474 -5.41 -6.76 5.37
CA GLU A 474 -6.32 -7.18 6.44
C GLU A 474 -6.41 -6.10 7.53
N MET A 475 -5.28 -5.66 8.10
CA MET A 475 -5.26 -4.66 9.19
C MET A 475 -6.02 -3.38 8.81
N LEU A 476 -5.77 -2.85 7.62
CA LEU A 476 -6.47 -1.65 7.14
C LEU A 476 -7.98 -1.89 7.03
N THR A 477 -8.41 -3.06 6.56
CA THR A 477 -9.84 -3.43 6.46
C THR A 477 -10.51 -3.58 7.83
N TYR A 478 -9.80 -4.11 8.81
CA TYR A 478 -10.28 -4.24 10.19
C TYR A 478 -10.40 -2.87 10.87
N ILE A 479 -9.41 -1.99 10.69
CA ILE A 479 -9.46 -0.60 11.18
C ILE A 479 -10.60 0.18 10.53
N ASP A 480 -10.88 -0.02 9.22
CA ASP A 480 -12.03 0.58 8.53
C ASP A 480 -13.37 0.22 9.22
N GLN A 481 -13.52 -1.02 9.68
CA GLN A 481 -14.74 -1.50 10.34
C GLN A 481 -14.81 -1.09 11.81
N MET A 482 -13.69 -1.07 12.54
CA MET A 482 -13.59 -0.46 13.88
C MET A 482 -14.00 1.02 13.86
N ALA A 483 -13.57 1.76 12.83
CA ALA A 483 -13.88 3.17 12.67
C ALA A 483 -15.38 3.44 12.46
N ARG A 484 -16.08 2.58 11.68
CA ARG A 484 -17.54 2.64 11.54
C ARG A 484 -18.27 2.36 12.85
N ALA A 485 -17.83 1.36 13.61
CA ALA A 485 -18.39 1.07 14.93
C ALA A 485 -18.19 2.23 15.90
N ARG A 486 -16.97 2.83 15.92
CA ARG A 486 -16.68 4.00 16.75
C ARG A 486 -17.46 5.24 16.35
N GLN A 487 -17.69 5.45 15.05
CA GLN A 487 -18.55 6.53 14.55
C GLN A 487 -19.96 6.44 15.15
N LYS A 488 -20.59 5.25 15.11
CA LYS A 488 -21.93 5.05 15.67
C LYS A 488 -21.99 5.23 17.18
N GLN A 489 -20.93 4.87 17.92
CA GLN A 489 -20.83 5.17 19.34
C GLN A 489 -20.89 6.69 19.59
N LEU A 490 -20.09 7.47 18.85
CA LEU A 490 -20.05 8.93 18.97
C LEU A 490 -21.38 9.59 18.57
N GLU A 491 -22.01 9.14 17.49
CA GLU A 491 -23.35 9.58 17.05
C GLU A 491 -24.42 9.32 18.13
N ALA A 492 -24.25 8.26 18.93
CA ALA A 492 -25.09 7.93 20.08
C ALA A 492 -24.62 8.52 21.42
N GLY A 493 -23.59 9.38 21.42
CA GLY A 493 -23.06 10.05 22.61
C GLY A 493 -22.27 9.17 23.59
N ARG A 494 -21.56 8.14 23.08
CA ARG A 494 -20.78 7.16 23.85
C ARG A 494 -19.27 7.27 23.64
#